data_AF-A0A5N6EDB0-F1
#
_entry.id   AF-A0A5N6EDB0-F1
#
_cell.length_a   1.000
_cell.length_b   1.000
_cell.length_c   1.000
_cell.angle_alpha   90.00
_cell.angle_beta   90.00
_cell.angle_gamma   90.00
#
_symmetry.space_group_name_H-M   'P 1'
#
loop_
_entity.id
_entity.type
_entity.pdbx_description
1 polymer ?
#
loop_
_entity_poly.entity_id
_entity_poly.type
_entity_poly.pdbx_seq_one_letter_code
_entity_poly.pdbx_strand_id
1 'polypeptide(L)'
;MTTMPVKKRKSESVPAAEESNSPKRAAVPDSATGEKRKRGRPRKYPEGSGPKPSPGPKRGRGRPRKDPSASTPSKPSTPKEGKRPVGRPRKYPAQNGADTPTDRSTQPKSESADAKAEDEADEDDSGRSYWLMKAEPESRLEKGVDVKFSIDDLASRSKPEPWDGVRNPAARNHIREMKKGDYAFFYHSNCKVPGVAGFMEIVQEHTPDESAFDPAHPYYDEKSSREDPKWDVVHVEFRRKFQNFVSLNDLKAHAKAGDPLENLQVLKQSRLSVSRVTKKEWDFILGLAKEKEPSSSEGESAEETSE
;
A
#
# COMPACT_ATOMS: atom_id res chain seq x y z
N MET A 1 12.98 49.26 -56.21
CA MET A 1 14.35 48.71 -56.14
C MET A 1 14.41 47.90 -54.84
N THR A 2 14.66 46.58 -54.81
CA THR A 2 15.26 45.71 -55.85
C THR A 2 14.77 44.25 -55.72
N THR A 3 14.53 43.58 -56.86
CA THR A 3 14.40 42.11 -57.12
C THR A 3 13.47 41.19 -56.29
N MET A 4 12.47 40.63 -56.98
CA MET A 4 12.14 39.17 -56.94
C MET A 4 13.14 38.40 -57.87
N PRO A 5 12.93 37.14 -58.34
CA PRO A 5 12.11 36.00 -57.86
C PRO A 5 12.91 34.66 -57.84
N VAL A 6 12.27 33.52 -57.52
CA VAL A 6 12.64 32.20 -58.09
C VAL A 6 11.38 31.39 -58.46
N LYS A 7 11.38 30.73 -59.64
CA LYS A 7 10.30 29.87 -60.13
C LYS A 7 10.85 28.77 -61.08
N LYS A 8 10.81 27.49 -60.67
CA LYS A 8 11.12 26.29 -61.49
C LYS A 8 10.38 25.06 -60.93
N ARG A 9 10.16 23.95 -61.64
CA ARG A 9 9.55 23.67 -62.99
C ARG A 9 9.72 22.16 -63.30
N LYS A 10 8.62 21.42 -63.58
CA LYS A 10 8.57 20.04 -64.18
C LYS A 10 9.30 18.92 -63.38
N SER A 11 9.11 17.62 -63.61
CA SER A 11 8.31 16.79 -64.57
C SER A 11 7.77 15.53 -63.83
N GLU A 12 6.66 14.85 -64.18
CA GLU A 12 6.45 13.84 -65.27
C GLU A 12 7.59 12.77 -65.36
N SER A 13 7.37 11.44 -65.49
CA SER A 13 6.17 10.58 -65.34
C SER A 13 6.50 9.04 -65.36
N VAL A 14 5.66 8.23 -64.70
CA VAL A 14 5.42 6.74 -64.71
C VAL A 14 5.54 5.95 -66.06
N PRO A 15 5.47 4.58 -66.14
CA PRO A 15 5.83 3.44 -65.23
C PRO A 15 6.35 2.09 -65.92
N ALA A 16 6.51 1.00 -65.12
CA ALA A 16 6.16 -0.44 -65.39
C ALA A 16 7.19 -1.52 -65.90
N ALA A 17 6.81 -2.82 -65.68
CA ALA A 17 7.44 -4.14 -66.01
C ALA A 17 8.68 -4.57 -65.19
N GLU A 18 8.65 -5.67 -64.38
CA GLU A 18 8.96 -7.11 -64.65
C GLU A 18 10.48 -7.43 -64.79
N GLU A 19 11.05 -8.57 -64.37
CA GLU A 19 10.58 -9.98 -64.39
C GLU A 19 11.04 -10.84 -63.15
N SER A 20 11.17 -12.17 -63.26
CA SER A 20 11.14 -13.15 -62.13
C SER A 20 12.33 -14.13 -62.03
N ASN A 21 12.48 -14.82 -60.88
CA ASN A 21 12.93 -16.23 -60.84
C ASN A 21 12.56 -16.97 -59.52
N SER A 22 12.73 -18.29 -59.46
CA SER A 22 12.44 -19.20 -58.33
C SER A 22 13.48 -20.31 -58.18
N PRO A 23 13.42 -21.14 -57.12
CA PRO A 23 13.60 -22.58 -57.34
C PRO A 23 12.61 -23.52 -56.60
N LYS A 24 12.57 -24.77 -57.09
CA LYS A 24 11.79 -25.95 -56.67
C LYS A 24 12.68 -26.91 -55.82
N ARG A 25 12.25 -27.99 -55.15
CA ARG A 25 10.98 -28.54 -54.60
C ARG A 25 11.30 -29.88 -53.92
N ALA A 26 10.72 -30.21 -52.76
CA ALA A 26 10.66 -31.57 -52.19
C ALA A 26 9.38 -31.72 -51.35
N ALA A 27 8.88 -32.93 -51.09
CA ALA A 27 7.48 -33.11 -50.64
C ALA A 27 7.18 -34.41 -49.85
N VAL A 28 6.39 -34.25 -48.76
CA VAL A 28 5.50 -35.24 -48.05
C VAL A 28 6.09 -36.59 -47.55
N PRO A 29 5.51 -37.29 -46.52
CA PRO A 29 4.10 -37.31 -46.12
C PRO A 29 3.76 -37.05 -44.64
N ASP A 30 2.46 -37.18 -44.38
CA ASP A 30 1.72 -36.89 -43.14
C ASP A 30 1.55 -38.12 -42.24
N SER A 31 1.37 -37.90 -40.93
CA SER A 31 0.78 -38.88 -40.01
C SER A 31 0.29 -38.19 -38.72
N ALA A 32 -1.02 -38.15 -38.50
CA ALA A 32 -1.63 -37.52 -37.34
C ALA A 32 -1.88 -38.49 -36.17
N THR A 33 -1.35 -38.15 -34.99
CA THR A 33 -1.93 -38.46 -33.66
C THR A 33 -1.54 -37.34 -32.70
N GLY A 34 -2.43 -36.93 -31.79
CA GLY A 34 -2.18 -35.79 -30.90
C GLY A 34 -2.44 -36.12 -29.43
N GLU A 35 -1.75 -35.43 -28.52
CA GLU A 35 -2.12 -35.43 -27.11
C GLU A 35 -1.80 -34.10 -26.39
N LYS A 36 -2.59 -33.79 -25.35
CA LYS A 36 -2.55 -32.49 -24.66
C LYS A 36 -1.42 -32.46 -23.62
N ARG A 37 -0.29 -31.83 -23.95
CA ARG A 37 0.86 -31.66 -23.04
C ARG A 37 0.51 -30.80 -21.81
N LYS A 38 0.05 -31.43 -20.72
CA LYS A 38 -0.08 -30.82 -19.40
C LYS A 38 1.30 -30.34 -18.92
N ARG A 39 1.40 -29.08 -18.47
CA ARG A 39 2.64 -28.56 -17.85
C ARG A 39 2.77 -29.11 -16.43
N GLY A 40 3.73 -30.00 -16.22
CA GLY A 40 4.10 -30.55 -14.91
C GLY A 40 5.61 -30.70 -14.78
N ARG A 41 6.14 -30.50 -13.57
CA ARG A 41 7.58 -30.64 -13.28
C ARG A 41 7.99 -32.13 -13.38
N PRO A 42 9.10 -32.48 -14.07
CA PRO A 42 9.52 -33.87 -14.19
C PRO A 42 9.85 -34.50 -12.82
N ARG A 43 9.56 -35.80 -12.66
CA ARG A 43 9.93 -36.57 -11.46
C ARG A 43 11.45 -36.68 -11.34
N LYS A 44 11.97 -36.61 -10.11
CA LYS A 44 13.41 -36.68 -9.81
C LYS A 44 13.99 -38.11 -9.81
N TYR A 45 13.13 -39.13 -9.81
CA TYR A 45 13.52 -40.55 -9.80
C TYR A 45 12.60 -41.36 -10.72
N PRO A 46 13.10 -42.45 -11.35
CA PRO A 46 12.28 -43.39 -12.10
C PRO A 46 11.38 -44.22 -11.16
N GLU A 47 10.45 -44.99 -11.72
CA GLU A 47 9.54 -45.80 -10.91
C GLU A 47 10.28 -46.97 -10.23
N GLY A 48 9.86 -47.32 -9.01
CA GLY A 48 10.43 -48.40 -8.20
C GLY A 48 11.63 -48.02 -7.32
N SER A 49 12.42 -46.99 -7.66
CA SER A 49 13.70 -46.70 -6.97
C SER A 49 13.62 -45.61 -5.88
N GLY A 50 12.61 -45.65 -5.01
CA GLY A 50 12.48 -44.75 -3.86
C GLY A 50 13.00 -45.39 -2.55
N PRO A 51 13.67 -44.65 -1.65
CA PRO A 51 14.12 -45.19 -0.37
C PRO A 51 12.93 -45.56 0.53
N LYS A 52 13.00 -46.72 1.20
CA LYS A 52 11.96 -47.19 2.13
C LYS A 52 11.95 -46.32 3.40
N PRO A 53 10.78 -45.90 3.92
CA PRO A 53 10.68 -45.18 5.18
C PRO A 53 10.86 -46.11 6.39
N SER A 54 11.58 -45.65 7.40
CA SER A 54 11.76 -46.34 8.69
C SER A 54 10.47 -46.39 9.52
N PRO A 55 10.26 -47.41 10.37
CA PRO A 55 9.02 -47.56 11.13
C PRO A 55 8.94 -46.57 12.32
N GLY A 56 8.09 -45.54 12.18
CA GLY A 56 7.68 -44.64 13.27
C GLY A 56 6.25 -44.95 13.78
N PRO A 57 5.92 -44.60 15.05
CA PRO A 57 4.65 -44.96 15.67
C PRO A 57 3.45 -44.21 15.07
N LYS A 58 2.43 -44.95 14.64
CA LYS A 58 1.19 -44.41 14.05
C LYS A 58 0.30 -43.74 15.12
N ARG A 59 0.35 -42.41 15.23
CA ARG A 59 -0.70 -41.61 15.90
C ARG A 59 -1.95 -41.55 15.01
N GLY A 60 -2.99 -42.27 15.39
CA GLY A 60 -4.27 -42.32 14.67
C GLY A 60 -5.41 -41.62 15.43
N ARG A 61 -6.53 -41.45 14.71
CA ARG A 61 -7.80 -40.82 15.14
C ARG A 61 -7.67 -39.30 15.34
N GLY A 62 -8.60 -38.46 14.87
CA GLY A 62 -9.88 -38.74 14.22
C GLY A 62 -10.97 -37.92 14.90
N ARG A 63 -11.34 -36.78 14.31
CA ARG A 63 -12.30 -35.82 14.89
C ARG A 63 -13.73 -36.40 14.78
N PRO A 64 -14.48 -36.58 15.88
CA PRO A 64 -15.85 -37.08 15.80
C PRO A 64 -16.77 -36.17 14.99
N ARG A 65 -17.71 -36.75 14.24
CA ARG A 65 -18.89 -36.04 13.70
C ARG A 65 -19.99 -35.99 14.77
N LYS A 66 -20.95 -35.08 14.55
CA LYS A 66 -22.10 -34.82 15.42
C LYS A 66 -23.36 -35.15 14.64
N ASP A 67 -24.17 -36.07 15.14
CA ASP A 67 -25.50 -36.39 14.63
C ASP A 67 -26.59 -35.97 15.65
N PRO A 68 -27.87 -35.76 15.25
CA PRO A 68 -28.87 -35.09 16.09
C PRO A 68 -30.14 -35.92 16.36
N SER A 69 -30.34 -36.36 17.61
CA SER A 69 -31.64 -36.89 18.09
C SER A 69 -31.72 -36.89 19.64
N ALA A 70 -32.92 -37.22 20.18
CA ALA A 70 -33.27 -37.38 21.60
C ALA A 70 -33.55 -36.09 22.45
N SER A 71 -34.83 -35.73 22.40
CA SER A 71 -35.69 -35.01 23.38
C SER A 71 -35.30 -34.91 24.87
N THR A 72 -35.69 -33.77 25.47
CA THR A 72 -35.81 -33.51 26.93
C THR A 72 -36.95 -34.31 27.60
N PRO A 73 -37.02 -34.33 28.95
CA PRO A 73 -38.12 -33.58 29.61
C PRO A 73 -37.85 -32.96 31.01
N SER A 74 -38.63 -31.90 31.31
CA SER A 74 -39.17 -31.49 32.62
C SER A 74 -38.32 -30.74 33.68
N LYS A 75 -39.03 -29.90 34.46
CA LYS A 75 -38.57 -28.91 35.47
C LYS A 75 -39.41 -29.04 36.76
N PRO A 76 -38.90 -28.63 37.94
CA PRO A 76 -39.25 -27.34 38.58
C PRO A 76 -37.97 -26.64 39.15
N SER A 77 -37.94 -25.62 40.02
CA SER A 77 -38.93 -24.86 40.83
C SER A 77 -38.50 -23.37 41.01
N THR A 78 -39.11 -22.64 41.97
CA THR A 78 -38.89 -21.23 42.39
C THR A 78 -39.35 -21.07 43.87
N PRO A 79 -39.16 -19.94 44.65
CA PRO A 79 -38.94 -18.54 44.20
C PRO A 79 -38.10 -17.54 45.08
N LYS A 80 -37.88 -16.32 44.54
CA LYS A 80 -37.58 -15.00 45.20
C LYS A 80 -36.25 -14.88 46.00
N GLU A 81 -35.63 -13.70 46.23
CA GLU A 81 -35.64 -12.32 45.68
C GLU A 81 -34.27 -11.65 46.02
N GLY A 82 -33.84 -10.46 45.60
CA GLY A 82 -34.43 -9.40 44.75
C GLY A 82 -33.56 -8.11 44.74
N LYS A 83 -33.92 -7.11 43.91
CA LYS A 83 -33.33 -5.74 43.76
C LYS A 83 -31.90 -5.58 43.19
N ARG A 84 -31.71 -4.48 42.44
CA ARG A 84 -30.46 -3.79 42.02
C ARG A 84 -30.45 -2.39 42.74
N PRO A 85 -29.55 -1.40 42.50
CA PRO A 85 -28.37 -1.31 41.62
C PRO A 85 -27.11 -0.56 42.21
N VAL A 86 -26.08 -0.34 41.37
CA VAL A 86 -24.95 0.63 41.47
C VAL A 86 -23.92 0.47 42.62
N GLY A 87 -22.62 0.65 42.31
CA GLY A 87 -21.60 1.06 43.29
C GLY A 87 -20.21 0.45 43.11
N ARG A 88 -19.20 1.26 42.77
CA ARG A 88 -17.76 0.91 42.86
C ARG A 88 -17.12 1.75 43.97
N PRO A 89 -16.35 1.13 44.90
CA PRO A 89 -15.27 1.83 45.60
C PRO A 89 -13.88 1.33 45.16
N ARG A 90 -12.88 2.22 45.27
CA ARG A 90 -11.45 1.83 45.32
C ARG A 90 -11.14 1.20 46.68
N LYS A 91 -10.12 0.35 46.76
CA LYS A 91 -9.56 -0.15 48.02
C LYS A 91 -8.19 0.48 48.25
N TYR A 92 -8.12 1.51 49.10
CA TYR A 92 -6.88 1.94 49.75
C TYR A 92 -6.82 1.32 51.15
N PRO A 93 -5.70 0.73 51.58
CA PRO A 93 -5.38 0.59 52.99
C PRO A 93 -4.78 1.90 53.51
N ALA A 94 -5.19 2.33 54.70
CA ALA A 94 -4.54 3.38 55.45
C ALA A 94 -4.27 2.87 56.87
N GLN A 95 -3.14 3.24 57.46
CA GLN A 95 -2.95 3.35 58.90
C GLN A 95 -1.72 4.22 59.20
N ASN A 96 -1.75 4.90 60.34
CA ASN A 96 -0.89 6.06 60.66
C ASN A 96 0.27 5.67 61.59
N GLY A 97 1.32 6.49 61.64
CA GLY A 97 2.48 6.23 62.51
C GLY A 97 3.47 7.39 62.69
N ALA A 98 2.99 8.52 63.24
CA ALA A 98 3.71 9.52 64.06
C ALA A 98 5.01 10.25 63.58
N ASP A 99 5.21 11.41 64.22
CA ASP A 99 6.45 12.15 64.50
C ASP A 99 7.33 12.80 63.40
N THR A 100 7.41 14.14 63.50
CA THR A 100 8.44 15.08 63.00
C THR A 100 9.75 15.04 63.83
N PRO A 101 10.90 15.67 63.44
CA PRO A 101 11.11 16.67 62.37
C PRO A 101 12.42 16.47 61.52
N THR A 102 12.91 17.57 60.93
CA THR A 102 14.30 17.92 60.54
C THR A 102 14.92 17.51 59.18
N ASP A 103 15.43 18.55 58.50
CA ASP A 103 16.67 18.69 57.70
C ASP A 103 17.43 17.41 57.31
N ARG A 104 17.63 17.18 55.99
CA ARG A 104 18.88 17.56 55.28
C ARG A 104 18.88 17.18 53.80
N SER A 105 19.65 17.90 53.00
CA SER A 105 20.00 17.58 51.61
C SER A 105 20.89 16.33 51.48
N THR A 106 20.92 15.69 50.31
CA THR A 106 22.12 15.47 49.47
C THR A 106 21.72 14.81 48.14
N GLN A 107 22.57 14.95 47.11
CA GLN A 107 22.36 14.55 45.71
C GLN A 107 22.62 13.04 45.41
N PRO A 108 22.33 12.54 44.18
CA PRO A 108 21.97 11.13 43.93
C PRO A 108 23.06 10.24 43.30
N LYS A 109 22.77 8.94 43.26
CA LYS A 109 23.21 7.88 42.30
C LYS A 109 22.39 6.60 42.60
N SER A 110 22.10 5.69 41.66
CA SER A 110 22.17 5.72 40.19
C SER A 110 21.22 4.68 39.55
N GLU A 111 21.02 4.82 38.23
CA GLU A 111 20.72 3.76 37.25
C GLU A 111 19.62 2.71 37.53
N SER A 112 18.53 2.84 36.77
CA SER A 112 18.02 1.74 35.95
C SER A 112 17.33 2.36 34.72
N ALA A 113 17.88 2.14 33.53
CA ALA A 113 17.34 2.67 32.29
C ALA A 113 16.52 1.60 31.56
N ASP A 114 15.22 1.85 31.36
CA ASP A 114 14.42 1.15 30.35
C ASP A 114 14.30 2.07 29.14
N ALA A 115 14.95 1.68 28.04
CA ALA A 115 15.04 2.51 26.84
C ALA A 115 13.69 2.53 26.10
N LYS A 116 12.96 3.65 26.24
CA LYS A 116 12.06 4.08 25.18
C LYS A 116 12.92 4.48 23.99
N ALA A 117 12.64 3.93 22.81
CA ALA A 117 13.08 4.57 21.59
C ALA A 117 12.31 5.89 21.47
N GLU A 118 13.03 7.00 21.55
CA GLU A 118 12.47 8.32 21.36
C GLU A 118 12.26 8.51 19.85
N ASP A 119 10.99 8.66 19.46
CA ASP A 119 10.56 8.96 18.10
C ASP A 119 10.90 10.44 17.86
N GLU A 120 12.19 10.72 17.64
CA GLU A 120 12.74 12.04 17.31
C GLU A 120 12.02 12.55 16.05
N ALA A 121 10.97 13.34 16.28
CA ALA A 121 10.22 13.97 15.23
C ALA A 121 11.12 15.01 14.56
N ASP A 122 11.65 14.65 13.39
CA ASP A 122 12.18 15.60 12.40
C ASP A 122 11.02 16.45 11.87
N GLU A 123 10.47 17.32 12.73
CA GLU A 123 9.48 18.31 12.35
C GLU A 123 10.14 19.29 11.37
N ASP A 124 9.63 19.31 10.15
CA ASP A 124 9.84 20.43 9.24
C ASP A 124 9.32 21.72 9.89
N ASP A 125 9.91 22.87 9.59
CA ASP A 125 9.48 24.17 10.15
C ASP A 125 8.01 24.50 9.79
N SER A 126 7.45 23.82 8.78
CA SER A 126 6.02 23.88 8.42
C SER A 126 5.08 22.98 9.25
N GLY A 127 5.60 22.12 10.12
CA GLY A 127 4.81 21.16 10.92
C GLY A 127 4.17 20.01 10.12
N ARG A 128 4.58 19.84 8.85
CA ARG A 128 4.04 18.86 7.90
C ARG A 128 4.47 17.43 8.22
N SER A 129 3.55 16.46 8.07
CA SER A 129 3.88 15.03 8.06
C SER A 129 4.00 14.47 6.64
N TYR A 130 4.86 13.45 6.49
CA TYR A 130 5.23 12.89 5.19
C TYR A 130 4.93 11.41 5.10
N TRP A 131 4.47 10.99 3.91
CA TRP A 131 3.86 9.68 3.71
C TRP A 131 4.28 9.05 2.38
N LEU A 132 3.99 7.76 2.22
CA LEU A 132 4.11 7.03 0.96
C LEU A 132 2.88 6.13 0.79
N MET A 133 2.23 6.24 -0.36
CA MET A 133 0.95 5.60 -0.65
C MET A 133 1.05 4.82 -1.96
N LYS A 134 0.69 3.53 -1.93
CA LYS A 134 0.83 2.60 -3.05
C LYS A 134 -0.42 2.52 -3.91
N ALA A 135 -0.24 2.60 -5.22
CA ALA A 135 -1.25 2.27 -6.24
C ALA A 135 -0.65 1.34 -7.32
N GLU A 136 -1.47 0.81 -8.23
CA GLU A 136 -1.05 -0.12 -9.28
C GLU A 136 -1.21 0.52 -10.67
N PRO A 137 -0.12 0.90 -11.38
CA PRO A 137 -0.24 1.63 -12.66
C PRO A 137 -0.51 0.71 -13.88
N GLU A 138 -0.37 -0.61 -13.70
CA GLU A 138 -0.65 -1.63 -14.72
C GLU A 138 -2.01 -2.30 -14.45
N SER A 139 -2.69 -2.76 -15.49
CA SER A 139 -4.03 -3.37 -15.39
C SER A 139 -4.03 -4.65 -14.56
N ARG A 140 -4.91 -4.71 -13.56
CA ARG A 140 -5.13 -5.91 -12.73
C ARG A 140 -6.58 -5.98 -12.28
N LEU A 141 -7.21 -7.14 -12.50
CA LEU A 141 -8.55 -7.41 -12.01
C LEU A 141 -8.54 -7.82 -10.52
N GLU A 142 -9.36 -7.14 -9.72
CA GLU A 142 -9.76 -7.51 -8.36
C GLU A 142 -11.27 -7.75 -8.35
N LYS A 143 -11.72 -8.94 -7.87
CA LYS A 143 -13.12 -9.43 -8.01
C LYS A 143 -13.76 -9.33 -9.43
N GLY A 144 -13.01 -8.96 -10.48
CA GLY A 144 -13.50 -8.73 -11.84
C GLY A 144 -13.48 -7.28 -12.33
N VAL A 145 -13.14 -6.32 -11.45
CA VAL A 145 -12.97 -4.88 -11.76
C VAL A 145 -11.48 -4.56 -11.88
N ASP A 146 -11.08 -3.76 -12.87
CA ASP A 146 -9.68 -3.32 -13.00
C ASP A 146 -9.37 -2.23 -11.95
N VAL A 147 -8.31 -2.43 -11.16
CA VAL A 147 -7.88 -1.50 -10.10
C VAL A 147 -6.66 -0.66 -10.50
N LYS A 148 -6.41 -0.54 -11.82
CA LYS A 148 -5.38 0.36 -12.36
C LYS A 148 -5.59 1.80 -11.89
N PHE A 149 -4.61 2.34 -11.18
CA PHE A 149 -4.46 3.76 -10.89
C PHE A 149 -2.99 4.17 -10.89
N SER A 150 -2.62 5.06 -11.81
CA SER A 150 -1.28 5.63 -11.96
C SER A 150 -1.26 7.13 -11.62
N ILE A 151 -0.06 7.70 -11.53
CA ILE A 151 0.08 9.14 -11.23
C ILE A 151 -0.46 10.03 -12.35
N ASP A 152 -0.48 9.52 -13.59
CA ASP A 152 -1.08 10.21 -14.73
C ASP A 152 -2.62 10.16 -14.68
N ASP A 153 -3.18 9.08 -14.14
CA ASP A 153 -4.62 8.99 -13.88
C ASP A 153 -5.02 9.99 -12.76
N LEU A 154 -4.21 10.12 -11.69
CA LEU A 154 -4.41 11.15 -10.65
C LEU A 154 -4.25 12.58 -11.19
N ALA A 155 -3.23 12.84 -12.01
CA ALA A 155 -3.01 14.14 -12.64
C ALA A 155 -4.13 14.55 -13.62
N SER A 156 -4.96 13.59 -14.05
CA SER A 156 -6.15 13.86 -14.87
C SER A 156 -7.40 14.23 -14.06
N ARG A 157 -7.36 14.13 -12.72
CA ARG A 157 -8.51 14.45 -11.85
C ARG A 157 -8.68 15.96 -11.68
N SER A 158 -9.90 16.45 -11.90
CA SER A 158 -10.30 17.85 -11.70
C SER A 158 -10.88 18.15 -10.31
N LYS A 159 -10.76 17.19 -9.39
CA LYS A 159 -11.26 17.23 -8.00
C LYS A 159 -10.34 16.38 -7.11
N PRO A 160 -10.34 16.59 -5.78
CA PRO A 160 -9.69 15.70 -4.82
C PRO A 160 -10.14 14.25 -4.99
N GLU A 161 -9.18 13.34 -5.14
CA GLU A 161 -9.42 11.91 -5.31
C GLU A 161 -9.49 11.22 -3.93
N PRO A 162 -10.58 10.49 -3.58
CA PRO A 162 -10.59 9.67 -2.38
C PRO A 162 -9.61 8.49 -2.52
N TRP A 163 -8.67 8.34 -1.59
CA TRP A 163 -7.70 7.25 -1.64
C TRP A 163 -8.27 5.95 -1.06
N ASP A 164 -9.10 5.29 -1.85
CA ASP A 164 -9.94 4.16 -1.45
C ASP A 164 -9.21 2.80 -1.38
N GLY A 165 -9.96 1.74 -1.09
CA GLY A 165 -9.48 0.35 -1.18
C GLY A 165 -8.47 -0.07 -0.10
N VAL A 166 -8.14 0.82 0.85
CA VAL A 166 -7.28 0.51 1.99
C VAL A 166 -7.99 -0.49 2.91
N ARG A 167 -7.62 -1.77 2.82
CA ARG A 167 -8.15 -2.88 3.64
C ARG A 167 -7.12 -3.50 4.61
N ASN A 168 -6.09 -2.74 4.98
CA ASN A 168 -5.12 -3.11 6.01
C ASN A 168 -5.32 -2.18 7.24
N PRO A 169 -5.64 -2.70 8.45
CA PRO A 169 -5.92 -1.87 9.62
C PRO A 169 -4.78 -0.94 10.04
N ALA A 170 -3.51 -1.31 9.81
CA ALA A 170 -2.37 -0.44 10.10
C ALA A 170 -2.28 0.72 9.09
N ALA A 171 -2.46 0.43 7.80
CA ALA A 171 -2.51 1.46 6.76
C ALA A 171 -3.69 2.43 6.96
N ARG A 172 -4.85 1.91 7.39
CA ARG A 172 -6.01 2.74 7.76
C ARG A 172 -5.75 3.62 8.98
N ASN A 173 -5.00 3.13 9.98
CA ASN A 173 -4.61 3.98 11.11
C ASN A 173 -3.70 5.13 10.65
N HIS A 174 -2.74 4.88 9.74
CA HIS A 174 -1.97 5.95 9.09
C HIS A 174 -2.85 6.94 8.31
N ILE A 175 -3.87 6.47 7.56
CA ILE A 175 -4.86 7.34 6.89
C ILE A 175 -5.60 8.25 7.89
N ARG A 176 -5.87 7.77 9.11
CA ARG A 176 -6.52 8.56 10.18
C ARG A 176 -5.59 9.57 10.87
N GLU A 177 -4.27 9.41 10.72
CA GLU A 177 -3.24 10.29 11.29
C GLU A 177 -2.85 11.44 10.34
N MET A 178 -3.15 11.31 9.05
CA MET A 178 -2.91 12.33 8.02
C MET A 178 -3.74 13.59 8.25
N LYS A 179 -3.09 14.75 8.10
CA LYS A 179 -3.70 16.08 8.22
C LYS A 179 -3.83 16.76 6.86
N LYS A 180 -4.69 17.78 6.76
CA LYS A 180 -4.69 18.64 5.57
C LYS A 180 -3.34 19.37 5.43
N GLY A 181 -2.74 19.32 4.24
CA GLY A 181 -1.44 19.91 3.92
C GLY A 181 -0.25 18.94 4.01
N ASP A 182 -0.47 17.72 4.49
CA ASP A 182 0.53 16.64 4.44
C ASP A 182 0.88 16.25 3.00
N TYR A 183 2.09 15.74 2.78
CA TYR A 183 2.52 15.23 1.46
C TYR A 183 2.72 13.72 1.45
N ALA A 184 2.38 13.10 0.32
CA ALA A 184 2.53 11.67 0.10
C ALA A 184 3.25 11.37 -1.23
N PHE A 185 4.27 10.51 -1.19
CA PHE A 185 4.85 9.93 -2.39
C PHE A 185 3.86 8.96 -3.05
N PHE A 186 3.58 9.18 -4.34
CA PHE A 186 2.80 8.27 -5.16
C PHE A 186 3.70 7.11 -5.61
N TYR A 187 3.52 5.94 -4.99
CA TYR A 187 4.35 4.78 -5.24
C TYR A 187 3.66 3.80 -6.21
N HIS A 188 4.30 3.55 -7.35
CA HIS A 188 3.91 2.53 -8.32
C HIS A 188 4.28 1.15 -7.77
N SER A 189 3.27 0.32 -7.53
CA SER A 189 3.40 -1.02 -6.97
C SER A 189 2.83 -2.09 -7.92
N ASN A 190 3.22 -3.34 -7.69
CA ASN A 190 2.79 -4.54 -8.45
C ASN A 190 2.97 -4.48 -9.99
N CYS A 191 3.72 -3.51 -10.49
CA CYS A 191 4.07 -3.32 -11.90
C CYS A 191 5.47 -3.85 -12.22
N LYS A 192 5.85 -3.82 -13.50
CA LYS A 192 7.15 -4.27 -14.01
C LYS A 192 8.34 -3.50 -13.41
N VAL A 193 8.16 -2.21 -13.10
CA VAL A 193 9.20 -1.32 -12.53
C VAL A 193 8.59 -0.53 -11.37
N PRO A 194 8.54 -1.09 -10.14
CA PRO A 194 7.97 -0.39 -8.99
C PRO A 194 8.92 0.67 -8.44
N GLY A 195 8.38 1.71 -7.81
CA GLY A 195 9.12 2.89 -7.33
C GLY A 195 8.24 4.12 -7.10
N VAL A 196 8.84 5.25 -6.75
CA VAL A 196 8.15 6.53 -6.57
C VAL A 196 8.08 7.27 -7.92
N ALA A 197 6.87 7.66 -8.32
CA ALA A 197 6.60 8.35 -9.58
C ALA A 197 6.41 9.87 -9.44
N GLY A 198 6.27 10.36 -8.20
CA GLY A 198 5.97 11.75 -7.88
C GLY A 198 5.33 11.89 -6.50
N PHE A 199 4.69 13.03 -6.24
CA PHE A 199 3.96 13.28 -5.01
C PHE A 199 2.64 14.02 -5.20
N MET A 200 1.82 13.92 -4.15
CA MET A 200 0.47 14.46 -4.01
C MET A 200 0.30 15.04 -2.60
N GLU A 201 -0.71 15.89 -2.42
CA GLU A 201 -1.05 16.51 -1.14
C GLU A 201 -2.34 15.93 -0.58
N ILE A 202 -2.41 15.76 0.75
CA ILE A 202 -3.63 15.46 1.48
C ILE A 202 -4.43 16.76 1.62
N VAL A 203 -5.51 16.91 0.85
CA VAL A 203 -6.31 18.16 0.81
C VAL A 203 -7.60 18.08 1.64
N GLN A 204 -7.98 16.86 2.04
CA GLN A 204 -9.05 16.59 3.00
C GLN A 204 -8.66 15.42 3.90
N GLU A 205 -8.89 15.59 5.20
CA GLU A 205 -8.67 14.57 6.22
C GLU A 205 -9.66 13.39 6.11
N HIS A 206 -9.48 12.38 6.97
CA HIS A 206 -10.14 11.10 6.82
C HIS A 206 -11.67 11.16 6.91
N THR A 207 -12.32 10.38 6.05
CA THR A 207 -13.77 10.19 5.96
C THR A 207 -14.08 8.71 5.69
N PRO A 208 -15.29 8.19 6.00
CA PRO A 208 -15.63 6.79 5.76
C PRO A 208 -15.42 6.37 4.30
N ASP A 209 -14.85 5.18 4.09
CA ASP A 209 -14.66 4.62 2.74
C ASP A 209 -15.98 4.05 2.21
N GLU A 210 -16.69 4.85 1.41
CA GLU A 210 -17.93 4.45 0.74
C GLU A 210 -17.75 3.20 -0.17
N SER A 211 -16.52 2.95 -0.67
CA SER A 211 -16.17 1.79 -1.47
C SER A 211 -16.13 0.47 -0.66
N ALA A 212 -16.24 0.55 0.66
CA ALA A 212 -16.48 -0.60 1.53
C ALA A 212 -17.94 -1.04 1.59
N PHE A 213 -18.91 -0.17 1.25
CA PHE A 213 -20.35 -0.44 1.44
C PHE A 213 -21.07 -0.95 0.18
N ASP A 214 -20.54 -0.69 -1.02
CA ASP A 214 -21.12 -1.16 -2.29
C ASP A 214 -20.74 -2.64 -2.58
N PRO A 215 -21.70 -3.58 -2.64
CA PRO A 215 -21.42 -5.00 -2.94
C PRO A 215 -20.82 -5.26 -4.33
N ALA A 216 -20.94 -4.32 -5.28
CA ALA A 216 -20.31 -4.44 -6.60
C ALA A 216 -18.83 -4.05 -6.59
N HIS A 217 -18.35 -3.35 -5.55
CA HIS A 217 -17.00 -2.80 -5.51
C HIS A 217 -15.93 -3.88 -5.22
N PRO A 218 -14.74 -3.86 -5.89
CA PRO A 218 -13.62 -4.75 -5.60
C PRO A 218 -13.26 -4.77 -4.10
N TYR A 219 -13.43 -3.64 -3.41
CA TYR A 219 -13.07 -3.48 -2.00
C TYR A 219 -14.25 -3.52 -1.01
N TYR A 220 -15.42 -4.03 -1.41
CA TYR A 220 -16.54 -4.32 -0.50
C TYR A 220 -16.14 -5.15 0.72
N ASP A 221 -16.62 -4.75 1.90
CA ASP A 221 -16.55 -5.49 3.17
C ASP A 221 -17.94 -5.53 3.83
N GLU A 222 -18.61 -6.69 3.75
CA GLU A 222 -19.91 -7.02 4.38
C GLU A 222 -20.00 -6.63 5.88
N LYS A 223 -18.85 -6.48 6.56
CA LYS A 223 -18.79 -6.15 7.98
C LYS A 223 -18.62 -4.66 8.25
N SER A 224 -18.51 -3.82 7.23
CA SER A 224 -18.45 -2.36 7.35
C SER A 224 -19.84 -1.78 7.06
N SER A 225 -20.33 -0.83 7.88
CA SER A 225 -21.58 -0.12 7.60
C SER A 225 -21.39 1.40 7.80
N ARG A 226 -22.35 2.22 7.35
CA ARG A 226 -22.25 3.69 7.55
C ARG A 226 -22.38 4.10 9.02
N GLU A 227 -22.95 3.23 9.85
CA GLU A 227 -23.11 3.39 11.30
C GLU A 227 -21.88 2.88 12.10
N ASP A 228 -21.14 1.89 11.58
CA ASP A 228 -19.86 1.38 12.10
C ASP A 228 -18.83 1.25 10.96
N PRO A 229 -18.29 2.39 10.47
CA PRO A 229 -17.36 2.40 9.34
C PRO A 229 -15.99 1.85 9.75
N LYS A 230 -15.58 0.74 9.13
CA LYS A 230 -14.31 0.06 9.43
C LYS A 230 -13.12 0.58 8.65
N TRP A 231 -13.37 1.30 7.56
CA TRP A 231 -12.38 1.76 6.58
C TRP A 231 -12.62 3.24 6.29
N ASP A 232 -11.54 3.95 5.98
CA ASP A 232 -11.53 5.41 5.83
C ASP A 232 -10.60 5.80 4.68
N VAL A 233 -10.88 6.95 4.06
CA VAL A 233 -10.10 7.57 2.99
C VAL A 233 -9.79 9.02 3.35
N VAL A 234 -8.57 9.46 3.07
CA VAL A 234 -8.27 10.89 2.83
C VAL A 234 -8.58 11.23 1.37
N HIS A 235 -8.73 12.52 1.06
CA HIS A 235 -8.75 12.95 -0.34
C HIS A 235 -7.45 13.64 -0.71
N VAL A 236 -6.94 13.34 -1.91
CA VAL A 236 -5.62 13.77 -2.38
C VAL A 236 -5.69 14.53 -3.69
N GLU A 237 -4.77 15.46 -3.90
CA GLU A 237 -4.56 16.15 -5.16
C GLU A 237 -3.14 15.96 -5.69
N PHE A 238 -3.02 15.81 -7.01
CA PHE A 238 -1.73 15.85 -7.68
C PHE A 238 -0.95 17.14 -7.35
N ARG A 239 0.37 17.01 -7.15
CA ARG A 239 1.29 18.15 -7.00
C ARG A 239 2.45 18.11 -7.99
N ARG A 240 3.17 16.98 -8.10
CA ARG A 240 4.23 16.83 -9.11
C ARG A 240 4.48 15.38 -9.51
N LYS A 241 4.69 15.16 -10.81
CA LYS A 241 5.25 13.92 -11.37
C LYS A 241 6.76 14.12 -11.54
N PHE A 242 7.58 13.19 -11.06
CA PHE A 242 9.03 13.33 -11.13
C PHE A 242 9.55 13.15 -12.55
N GLN A 243 10.53 13.98 -12.91
CA GLN A 243 11.27 13.80 -14.18
C GLN A 243 12.18 12.57 -14.13
N ASN A 244 12.76 12.26 -12.96
CA ASN A 244 13.54 11.06 -12.71
C ASN A 244 12.75 10.12 -11.78
N PHE A 245 12.23 9.00 -12.32
CA PHE A 245 11.53 7.99 -11.53
C PHE A 245 12.50 7.30 -10.56
N VAL A 246 12.17 7.26 -9.25
CA VAL A 246 13.02 6.65 -8.23
C VAL A 246 12.59 5.20 -8.00
N SER A 247 13.32 4.24 -8.56
CA SER A 247 12.91 2.85 -8.54
C SER A 247 13.11 2.18 -7.18
N LEU A 248 12.42 1.06 -6.96
CA LEU A 248 12.62 0.19 -5.80
C LEU A 248 14.06 -0.33 -5.68
N ASN A 249 14.85 -0.33 -6.76
CA ASN A 249 16.27 -0.70 -6.70
C ASN A 249 17.12 0.46 -6.17
N ASP A 250 16.79 1.70 -6.55
CA ASP A 250 17.47 2.91 -6.07
C ASP A 250 17.17 3.12 -4.58
N LEU A 251 15.91 2.98 -4.15
CA LEU A 251 15.54 3.00 -2.73
C LEU A 251 16.31 1.93 -1.91
N LYS A 252 16.48 0.72 -2.46
CA LYS A 252 17.24 -0.36 -1.81
C LYS A 252 18.76 -0.16 -1.83
N ALA A 253 19.30 0.63 -2.75
CA ALA A 253 20.73 0.92 -2.80
C ALA A 253 21.19 1.73 -1.57
N HIS A 254 20.27 2.50 -0.99
CA HIS A 254 20.46 3.42 0.14
C HIS A 254 19.67 3.02 1.40
N ALA A 255 19.47 1.71 1.63
CA ALA A 255 18.69 1.18 2.76
C ALA A 255 19.42 0.10 3.57
N LYS A 256 20.76 0.17 3.65
CA LYS A 256 21.56 -0.64 4.60
C LYS A 256 21.63 0.06 5.95
N ALA A 257 22.20 -0.61 6.95
CA ALA A 257 22.46 -0.01 8.25
C ALA A 257 23.35 1.25 8.12
N GLY A 258 22.86 2.39 8.60
CA GLY A 258 23.50 3.70 8.47
C GLY A 258 23.25 4.45 7.15
N ASP A 259 22.53 3.89 6.18
CA ASP A 259 22.11 4.62 4.98
C ASP A 259 20.85 5.49 5.26
N PRO A 260 20.61 6.61 4.54
CA PRO A 260 19.46 7.50 4.80
C PRO A 260 18.06 6.87 4.71
N LEU A 261 17.89 5.77 3.98
CA LEU A 261 16.61 5.05 3.88
C LEU A 261 16.63 3.73 4.67
N GLU A 262 17.54 3.55 5.64
CA GLU A 262 17.59 2.37 6.52
C GLU A 262 16.20 2.05 7.10
N ASN A 263 15.45 3.08 7.53
CA ASN A 263 14.19 2.92 8.25
C ASN A 263 12.94 2.95 7.38
N LEU A 264 13.09 3.22 6.08
CA LEU A 264 11.98 3.52 5.17
C LEU A 264 10.94 2.40 5.18
N GLN A 265 9.78 2.71 5.76
CA GLN A 265 8.76 1.71 6.12
C GLN A 265 8.31 0.85 4.93
N VAL A 266 8.31 1.41 3.71
CA VAL A 266 7.92 0.70 2.48
C VAL A 266 8.78 -0.54 2.20
N LEU A 267 10.05 -0.52 2.61
CA LEU A 267 11.03 -1.59 2.41
C LEU A 267 10.92 -2.65 3.52
N LYS A 268 10.71 -2.22 4.78
CA LYS A 268 10.53 -3.11 5.94
C LYS A 268 9.16 -3.81 5.94
N GLN A 269 8.11 -3.12 5.52
CA GLN A 269 6.72 -3.57 5.60
C GLN A 269 6.08 -3.68 4.21
N SER A 270 6.52 -4.65 3.41
CA SER A 270 6.11 -4.82 2.01
C SER A 270 4.58 -4.86 1.78
N ARG A 271 3.81 -5.43 2.72
CA ARG A 271 2.33 -5.55 2.71
C ARG A 271 1.57 -4.32 3.24
N LEU A 272 2.27 -3.28 3.67
CA LEU A 272 1.66 -2.03 4.11
C LEU A 272 1.49 -1.12 2.88
N SER A 273 0.26 -0.66 2.61
CA SER A 273 -0.06 0.18 1.44
C SER A 273 0.12 1.67 1.67
N VAL A 274 0.06 2.10 2.94
CA VAL A 274 0.20 3.50 3.39
C VAL A 274 1.19 3.50 4.56
N SER A 275 2.29 4.23 4.42
CA SER A 275 3.38 4.23 5.40
C SER A 275 3.92 5.63 5.68
N ARG A 276 4.37 5.88 6.90
CA ARG A 276 5.09 7.13 7.23
C ARG A 276 6.44 7.17 6.51
N VAL A 277 6.92 8.40 6.28
CA VAL A 277 8.24 8.75 5.76
C VAL A 277 8.77 9.88 6.66
N THR A 278 10.03 9.85 7.08
CA THR A 278 10.61 10.97 7.85
C THR A 278 11.01 12.12 6.92
N LYS A 279 11.20 13.36 7.44
CA LYS A 279 11.73 14.47 6.63
C LYS A 279 13.07 14.10 5.98
N LYS A 280 13.98 13.44 6.72
CA LYS A 280 15.27 12.96 6.19
C LYS A 280 15.10 11.96 5.04
N GLU A 281 14.12 11.05 5.12
CA GLU A 281 13.81 10.10 4.05
C GLU A 281 13.15 10.78 2.83
N TRP A 282 12.28 11.77 3.08
CA TRP A 282 11.61 12.58 2.05
C TRP A 282 12.62 13.38 1.23
N ASP A 283 13.46 14.17 1.90
CA ASP A 283 14.47 15.05 1.28
C ASP A 283 15.46 14.23 0.45
N PHE A 284 15.84 13.04 0.94
CA PHE A 284 16.73 12.14 0.23
C PHE A 284 16.07 11.56 -1.04
N ILE A 285 14.78 11.19 -1.00
CA ILE A 285 14.04 10.69 -2.17
C ILE A 285 13.81 11.80 -3.20
N LEU A 286 13.53 13.05 -2.78
CA LEU A 286 13.53 14.20 -3.69
C LEU A 286 14.91 14.43 -4.33
N GLY A 287 15.99 14.28 -3.55
CA GLY A 287 17.36 14.32 -4.05
C GLY A 287 17.66 13.27 -5.12
N LEU A 288 17.19 12.03 -4.93
CA LEU A 288 17.26 10.97 -5.96
C LEU A 288 16.45 11.33 -7.22
N ALA A 289 15.26 11.93 -7.05
CA ALA A 289 14.43 12.43 -8.15
C ALA A 289 15.02 13.67 -8.85
N LYS A 290 16.04 14.31 -8.26
CA LYS A 290 16.61 15.63 -8.63
C LYS A 290 15.57 16.77 -8.57
N GLU A 291 14.58 16.60 -7.71
CA GLU A 291 13.50 17.57 -7.49
C GLU A 291 13.90 18.56 -6.39
N LYS A 292 13.26 19.73 -6.42
CA LYS A 292 13.27 20.69 -5.30
C LYS A 292 11.98 20.54 -4.51
N GLU A 293 12.09 20.70 -3.20
CA GLU A 293 10.94 20.92 -2.31
C GLU A 293 10.01 22.02 -2.87
N PRO A 294 8.68 21.87 -2.77
CA PRO A 294 7.74 22.89 -3.20
C PRO A 294 7.79 24.07 -2.22
N SER A 295 8.34 25.20 -2.67
CA SER A 295 8.30 26.45 -1.91
C SER A 295 6.87 26.97 -1.82
N SER A 296 6.48 27.50 -0.65
CA SER A 296 5.13 27.98 -0.32
C SER A 296 4.57 29.12 -1.19
N SER A 297 5.29 29.55 -2.23
CA SER A 297 4.95 30.61 -3.18
C SER A 297 4.50 30.10 -4.57
N GLU A 298 4.51 28.80 -4.85
CA GLU A 298 4.06 28.25 -6.16
C GLU A 298 2.53 28.19 -6.33
N GLY A 299 1.74 28.71 -5.38
CA GLY A 299 0.27 28.56 -5.34
C GLY A 299 -0.59 29.74 -5.83
N GLU A 300 0.02 30.87 -6.20
CA GLU A 300 -0.71 32.16 -6.35
C GLU A 300 -0.47 32.86 -7.71
N SER A 301 -0.48 32.08 -8.81
CA SER A 301 -0.17 32.59 -10.17
C SER A 301 -1.01 31.96 -11.28
N ALA A 302 -2.33 31.86 -11.08
CA ALA A 302 -3.25 31.20 -12.02
C ALA A 302 -4.61 31.91 -12.27
N GLU A 303 -4.77 33.20 -11.95
CA GLU A 303 -6.05 33.91 -12.17
C GLU A 303 -5.92 35.40 -12.60
N GLU A 304 -5.09 35.70 -13.62
CA GLU A 304 -5.19 36.98 -14.34
C GLU A 304 -4.69 36.88 -15.80
N THR A 305 -5.60 36.76 -16.77
CA THR A 305 -5.44 37.20 -18.19
C THR A 305 -6.71 36.95 -19.01
N SER A 306 -7.72 37.81 -18.86
CA SER A 306 -8.82 37.92 -19.84
C SER A 306 -9.49 39.30 -19.81
N GLU A 307 -8.95 40.24 -20.59
CA GLU A 307 -9.69 41.39 -21.13
C GLU A 307 -10.23 41.04 -22.53
#